data_AF-A0A957B6Y2-F1
#
_entry.id   AF-A0A957B6Y2-F1
#
_cell.length_a   1.000
_cell.length_b   1.000
_cell.length_c   1.000
_cell.angle_alpha   90.00
_cell.angle_beta   90.00
_cell.angle_gamma   90.00
#
_symmetry.space_group_name_H-M   'P 1'
#
loop_
_entity.id
_entity.type
_entity.pdbx_description
1 polymer ?
#
loop_
_entity_poly.entity_id
_entity_poly.type
_entity_poly.pdbx_seq_one_letter_code
_entity_poly.pdbx_strand_id
1 'polypeptide(L)'
;MRPLRLLLLLMPVIWSLIVVPSFAQDGAPQLRDLPVFADQRHGMWAGSGNGLNLAVDEGPVLPVDEDVTLDGLPSLRIEVTGECCDGWWATVIANENWEAYDLRPYVANGALEFNIRGDANIDNLGINLRDHVNSRDTVELDANTVNLAQYVSLSDEWQAVRIPLQDFVTESDFEPRQMFLISINNAGDVLGTLWINNLRFTSPDAEPQAAAIKVNQVGYPADAEKVARVSSFTPDFSDGQAFFVLDAMTGAVVYTGELALVTDLDTASGEHVWSADFSDFATEGTYFLTIEGADESPRFRIGAGVYDDLLVDVMRYYYLQRQGIELASEYAGPFARGVGHPLDSVAEFRSGIASSQDASGGWYDAGDYGKYVNAGALAVSDLLWAYRMFPEQFTDSQSNIPESSNGVPDLLDEVRWELDWMLKMQDDTSGGF
;
A
#
# COMPACT_ATOMS: atom_id res chain seq x y z
N MET A 1 17.87 56.19 7.04
CA MET A 1 18.14 55.54 5.75
C MET A 1 18.84 54.22 6.03
N ARG A 2 18.10 53.11 5.99
CA ARG A 2 18.62 51.73 6.08
C ARG A 2 18.35 51.07 4.73
N PRO A 3 19.30 50.33 4.13
CA PRO A 3 19.08 49.74 2.82
C PRO A 3 18.17 48.51 2.93
N LEU A 4 17.18 48.45 2.06
CA LEU A 4 16.34 47.29 1.79
C LEU A 4 17.23 46.22 1.13
N ARG A 5 17.47 45.08 1.80
CA ARG A 5 17.97 43.87 1.13
C ARG A 5 16.75 43.07 0.69
N LEU A 6 16.55 43.01 -0.63
CA LEU A 6 15.58 42.16 -1.29
C LEU A 6 16.05 40.71 -1.10
N LEU A 7 15.34 39.94 -0.27
CA LEU A 7 15.56 38.51 -0.15
C LEU A 7 14.84 37.85 -1.33
N LEU A 8 15.60 37.38 -2.33
CA LEU A 8 15.07 36.44 -3.32
C LEU A 8 14.78 35.13 -2.59
N LEU A 9 13.50 34.83 -2.38
CA LEU A 9 13.04 33.48 -2.05
C LEU A 9 13.31 32.58 -3.26
N LEU A 10 14.38 31.78 -3.18
CA LEU A 10 14.50 30.55 -3.92
C LEU A 10 13.45 29.59 -3.35
N MET A 11 12.31 29.45 -4.03
CA MET A 11 11.39 28.35 -3.77
C MET A 11 12.10 27.05 -4.18
N PRO A 12 12.24 26.05 -3.29
CA PRO A 12 12.55 24.71 -3.74
C PRO A 12 11.39 24.25 -4.62
N VAL A 13 11.69 23.97 -5.89
CA VAL A 13 10.76 23.29 -6.78
C VAL A 13 10.63 21.89 -6.22
N ILE A 14 9.58 21.67 -5.44
CA ILE A 14 9.12 20.33 -5.09
C ILE A 14 8.80 19.67 -6.42
N TRP A 15 9.66 18.74 -6.85
CA TRP A 15 9.31 17.81 -7.93
C TRP A 15 8.11 17.04 -7.43
N SER A 16 6.94 17.49 -7.87
CA SER A 16 5.73 16.68 -7.75
C SER A 16 6.05 15.39 -8.46
N LEU A 17 5.92 14.25 -7.79
CA LEU A 17 5.75 12.97 -8.48
C LEU A 17 4.61 13.18 -9.46
N ILE A 18 4.94 13.42 -10.72
CA ILE A 18 3.95 13.42 -11.79
C ILE A 18 3.51 11.98 -11.83
N VAL A 19 2.34 11.70 -11.25
CA VAL A 19 1.61 10.48 -11.51
C VAL A 19 1.35 10.51 -13.01
N VAL A 20 2.18 9.79 -13.77
CA VAL A 20 1.96 9.64 -15.21
C VAL A 20 0.63 8.90 -15.33
N PRO A 21 -0.37 9.47 -16.00
CA PRO A 21 -1.68 8.84 -16.10
C PRO A 21 -1.54 7.45 -16.73
N SER A 22 -2.15 6.45 -16.11
CA SER A 22 -2.33 5.15 -16.73
C SER A 22 -3.53 5.21 -17.69
N PHE A 23 -3.41 4.56 -18.83
CA PHE A 23 -4.47 4.51 -19.84
C PHE A 23 -4.83 3.05 -20.12
N ALA A 24 -6.11 2.80 -20.38
CA ALA A 24 -6.55 1.52 -20.94
C ALA A 24 -5.97 1.39 -22.35
N GLN A 25 -5.30 0.26 -22.62
CA GLN A 25 -4.68 -0.03 -23.91
C GLN A 25 -5.45 -1.14 -24.62
N ASP A 26 -5.77 -0.96 -25.90
CA ASP A 26 -6.41 -2.00 -26.70
C ASP A 26 -5.53 -3.26 -26.74
N GLY A 27 -6.07 -4.39 -26.26
CA GLY A 27 -5.34 -5.66 -26.15
C GLY A 27 -4.66 -5.93 -24.81
N ALA A 28 -4.68 -4.97 -23.88
CA ALA A 28 -4.30 -5.23 -22.49
C ALA A 28 -5.22 -6.29 -21.85
N PRO A 29 -4.74 -7.05 -20.85
CA PRO A 29 -5.57 -7.96 -20.11
C PRO A 29 -6.72 -7.20 -19.46
N GLN A 30 -7.84 -7.90 -19.28
CA GLN A 30 -8.94 -7.40 -18.46
C GLN A 30 -8.44 -7.18 -17.02
N LEU A 31 -8.96 -6.16 -16.33
CA LEU A 31 -8.77 -5.98 -14.89
C LEU A 31 -8.98 -7.31 -14.18
N ARG A 32 -8.04 -7.68 -13.32
CA ARG A 32 -8.08 -8.95 -12.62
C ARG A 32 -9.26 -9.00 -11.66
N ASP A 33 -10.04 -10.09 -11.67
CA ASP A 33 -11.07 -10.29 -10.65
C ASP A 33 -10.47 -10.22 -9.23
N LEU A 34 -11.14 -9.50 -8.33
CA LEU A 34 -10.78 -9.43 -6.91
C LEU A 34 -11.66 -10.42 -6.12
N PRO A 35 -11.14 -11.61 -5.77
CA PRO A 35 -11.92 -12.65 -5.12
C PRO A 35 -12.16 -12.32 -3.65
N VAL A 36 -13.42 -12.35 -3.20
CA VAL A 36 -13.78 -12.20 -1.78
C VAL A 36 -14.00 -13.56 -1.13
N PHE A 37 -14.64 -14.49 -1.85
CA PHE A 37 -14.73 -15.90 -1.48
C PHE A 37 -14.80 -16.79 -2.72
N ALA A 38 -13.93 -17.80 -2.79
CA ALA A 38 -14.00 -18.87 -3.79
C ALA A 38 -14.02 -20.24 -3.13
N ASP A 39 -12.97 -20.57 -2.37
CA ASP A 39 -12.80 -21.83 -1.65
C ASP A 39 -12.15 -21.65 -0.26
N GLN A 40 -11.41 -20.56 -0.05
CA GLN A 40 -10.80 -20.23 1.23
C GLN A 40 -11.61 -19.20 2.02
N ARG A 41 -11.60 -19.36 3.34
CA ARG A 41 -12.18 -18.41 4.29
C ARG A 41 -11.17 -17.33 4.63
N HIS A 42 -11.49 -16.09 4.29
CA HIS A 42 -10.74 -14.91 4.68
C HIS A 42 -11.64 -13.95 5.46
N GLY A 43 -11.13 -13.38 6.56
CA GLY A 43 -11.76 -12.28 7.30
C GLY A 43 -13.28 -12.38 7.48
N MET A 44 -13.78 -13.44 8.12
CA MET A 44 -15.22 -13.68 8.25
C MET A 44 -15.73 -13.42 9.67
N TRP A 45 -16.89 -12.79 9.77
CA TRP A 45 -17.65 -12.70 11.02
C TRP A 45 -19.14 -12.84 10.74
N ALA A 46 -19.88 -13.51 11.62
CA ALA A 46 -21.28 -13.83 11.43
C ALA A 46 -21.98 -13.77 12.79
N GLY A 47 -23.15 -13.14 12.83
CA GLY A 47 -23.91 -13.00 14.07
C GLY A 47 -25.38 -12.71 13.85
N SER A 48 -26.17 -13.00 14.88
CA SER A 48 -27.60 -12.80 14.91
C SER A 48 -28.07 -12.24 16.26
N GLY A 49 -29.24 -11.60 16.27
CA GLY A 49 -29.87 -11.03 17.45
C GLY A 49 -31.34 -11.42 17.61
N ASN A 50 -31.91 -11.02 18.75
CA ASN A 50 -33.33 -11.12 19.11
C ASN A 50 -33.98 -12.50 18.85
N GLY A 51 -33.32 -13.59 19.25
CA GLY A 51 -33.91 -14.94 19.22
C GLY A 51 -33.67 -15.74 17.94
N LEU A 52 -32.92 -15.16 16.99
CA LEU A 52 -32.35 -15.88 15.85
C LEU A 52 -30.99 -16.48 16.20
N ASN A 53 -30.67 -17.61 15.57
CA ASN A 53 -29.39 -18.29 15.61
C ASN A 53 -28.84 -18.42 14.19
N LEU A 54 -27.55 -18.16 14.03
CA LEU A 54 -26.82 -18.36 12.79
C LEU A 54 -25.89 -19.55 12.93
N ALA A 55 -25.99 -20.52 12.01
CA ALA A 55 -25.05 -21.64 12.01
C ALA A 55 -23.64 -21.13 11.68
N VAL A 56 -22.69 -21.47 12.55
CA VAL A 56 -21.29 -21.07 12.46
C VAL A 56 -20.40 -22.26 12.83
N ASP A 57 -19.16 -22.25 12.34
CA ASP A 57 -18.15 -23.25 12.71
C ASP A 57 -17.46 -22.87 14.04
N GLU A 58 -16.14 -22.64 14.03
CA GLU A 58 -15.37 -22.20 15.18
C GLU A 58 -15.49 -20.69 15.36
N GLY A 59 -16.17 -20.27 16.42
CA GLY A 59 -16.44 -18.86 16.67
C GLY A 59 -17.50 -18.31 15.72
N PRO A 60 -17.48 -16.99 15.40
CA PRO A 60 -18.50 -16.36 14.57
C PRO A 60 -18.20 -16.52 13.07
N VAL A 61 -17.79 -17.69 12.58
CA VAL A 61 -17.35 -17.88 11.19
C VAL A 61 -18.36 -18.72 10.42
N LEU A 62 -18.70 -18.29 9.19
CA LEU A 62 -19.62 -19.05 8.33
C LEU A 62 -19.04 -20.43 7.95
N PRO A 63 -19.87 -21.48 7.91
CA PRO A 63 -19.48 -22.78 7.38
C PRO A 63 -19.22 -22.73 5.87
N VAL A 64 -18.22 -23.49 5.43
CA VAL A 64 -18.02 -23.83 4.00
C VAL A 64 -18.68 -25.18 3.75
N ASP A 65 -19.58 -25.22 2.78
CA ASP A 65 -20.30 -26.42 2.37
C ASP A 65 -19.63 -27.03 1.13
N GLU A 66 -18.93 -28.14 1.33
CA GLU A 66 -18.21 -28.90 0.30
C GLU A 66 -19.15 -29.82 -0.51
N ASP A 67 -20.37 -30.05 -0.03
CA ASP A 67 -21.35 -30.91 -0.70
C ASP A 67 -22.25 -30.08 -1.64
N VAL A 68 -22.53 -28.82 -1.28
CA VAL A 68 -23.29 -27.87 -2.11
C VAL A 68 -22.32 -27.03 -2.93
N THR A 69 -22.00 -27.51 -4.13
CA THR A 69 -20.99 -26.90 -5.01
C THR A 69 -21.60 -26.31 -6.29
N LEU A 70 -20.83 -25.43 -6.94
CA LEU A 70 -21.07 -24.97 -8.31
C LEU A 70 -19.71 -24.79 -9.01
N ASP A 71 -19.61 -25.27 -10.25
CA ASP A 71 -18.39 -25.23 -11.06
C ASP A 71 -17.14 -25.81 -10.38
N GLY A 72 -17.34 -26.79 -9.48
CA GLY A 72 -16.27 -27.44 -8.73
C GLY A 72 -15.73 -26.64 -7.54
N LEU A 73 -16.36 -25.50 -7.22
CA LEU A 73 -16.05 -24.68 -6.04
C LEU A 73 -17.09 -24.93 -4.92
N PRO A 74 -16.67 -24.88 -3.65
CA PRO A 74 -17.59 -24.97 -2.51
C PRO A 74 -18.43 -23.71 -2.36
N SER A 75 -19.33 -23.69 -1.37
CA SER A 75 -20.17 -22.51 -1.09
C SER A 75 -20.14 -22.09 0.37
N LEU A 76 -20.28 -20.80 0.63
CA LEU A 76 -20.56 -20.28 1.96
C LEU A 76 -22.00 -20.56 2.32
N ARG A 77 -22.24 -21.26 3.41
CA ARG A 77 -23.58 -21.54 3.92
C ARG A 77 -23.98 -20.53 4.97
N ILE A 78 -25.12 -19.88 4.77
CA ILE A 78 -25.76 -19.02 5.77
C ILE A 78 -27.08 -19.70 6.14
N GLU A 79 -27.13 -20.26 7.34
CA GLU A 79 -28.30 -20.99 7.86
C GLU A 79 -28.82 -20.26 9.10
N VAL A 80 -30.05 -19.75 9.01
CA VAL A 80 -30.73 -18.97 10.04
C VAL A 80 -31.87 -19.80 10.63
N THR A 81 -31.84 -19.99 11.95
CA THR A 81 -32.87 -20.73 12.71
C THR A 81 -33.36 -19.89 13.90
N GLY A 82 -34.47 -20.25 14.55
CA GLY A 82 -34.99 -19.48 15.68
C GLY A 82 -36.51 -19.57 15.82
N GLU A 83 -37.08 -18.81 16.78
CA GLU A 83 -38.50 -18.97 17.16
C GLU A 83 -39.31 -17.66 17.35
N CYS A 84 -38.74 -16.44 17.28
CA CYS A 84 -39.51 -15.22 17.61
C CYS A 84 -38.93 -13.91 17.03
N CYS A 85 -39.72 -12.82 17.06
CA CYS A 85 -39.73 -11.73 16.08
C CYS A 85 -38.91 -10.44 16.35
N ASP A 86 -38.67 -9.67 15.28
CA ASP A 86 -37.82 -8.46 15.15
C ASP A 86 -36.30 -8.71 15.30
N GLY A 87 -35.88 -9.90 14.85
CA GLY A 87 -34.52 -10.37 14.66
C GLY A 87 -33.73 -9.60 13.63
N TRP A 88 -32.42 -9.78 13.74
CA TRP A 88 -31.49 -9.40 12.69
C TRP A 88 -30.41 -10.46 12.60
N TRP A 89 -29.83 -10.59 11.42
CA TRP A 89 -28.57 -11.29 11.27
C TRP A 89 -27.71 -10.54 10.26
N ALA A 90 -26.41 -10.68 10.43
CA ALA A 90 -25.43 -10.12 9.53
C ALA A 90 -24.25 -11.07 9.41
N THR A 91 -23.68 -11.09 8.21
CA THR A 91 -22.44 -11.77 7.89
C THR A 91 -21.52 -10.77 7.23
N VAL A 92 -20.27 -10.80 7.63
CA VAL A 92 -19.20 -9.91 7.20
C VAL A 92 -18.14 -10.79 6.56
N ILE A 93 -17.72 -10.39 5.36
CA ILE A 93 -16.70 -11.08 4.59
C ILE A 93 -15.69 -10.02 4.15
N ALA A 94 -14.42 -10.20 4.52
CA ALA A 94 -13.31 -9.32 4.18
C ALA A 94 -12.23 -10.10 3.41
N ASN A 95 -11.22 -9.40 2.90
CA ASN A 95 -10.06 -10.03 2.27
C ASN A 95 -9.17 -10.76 3.30
N GLU A 96 -8.16 -11.47 2.80
CA GLU A 96 -7.08 -12.04 3.60
C GLU A 96 -6.50 -10.97 4.54
N ASN A 97 -6.32 -11.34 5.81
CA ASN A 97 -5.79 -10.46 6.86
C ASN A 97 -6.55 -9.14 7.08
N TRP A 98 -7.82 -9.05 6.64
CA TRP A 98 -8.59 -7.80 6.69
C TRP A 98 -7.94 -6.68 5.87
N GLU A 99 -7.30 -7.01 4.77
CA GLU A 99 -6.75 -5.99 3.87
C GLU A 99 -7.86 -5.33 3.04
N ALA A 100 -7.67 -4.04 2.74
CA ALA A 100 -8.61 -3.31 1.90
C ALA A 100 -8.37 -3.56 0.41
N TYR A 101 -9.44 -3.65 -0.38
CA TYR A 101 -9.42 -3.57 -1.83
C TYR A 101 -9.41 -2.12 -2.32
N ASP A 102 -8.70 -1.88 -3.41
CA ASP A 102 -8.86 -0.67 -4.22
C ASP A 102 -9.86 -0.93 -5.35
N LEU A 103 -11.11 -0.50 -5.13
CA LEU A 103 -12.19 -0.64 -6.10
C LEU A 103 -12.25 0.50 -7.12
N ARG A 104 -11.39 1.53 -7.03
CA ARG A 104 -11.43 2.66 -7.98
C ARG A 104 -11.49 2.27 -9.46
N PRO A 105 -10.63 1.36 -9.96
CA PRO A 105 -10.65 1.02 -11.39
C PRO A 105 -11.89 0.20 -11.76
N TYR A 106 -12.62 -0.37 -10.79
CA TYR A 106 -13.82 -1.17 -11.01
C TYR A 106 -15.10 -0.34 -10.94
N VAL A 107 -15.12 0.81 -10.26
CA VAL A 107 -16.37 1.56 -9.96
C VAL A 107 -17.18 1.91 -11.22
N ALA A 108 -16.52 2.26 -12.32
CA ALA A 108 -17.20 2.75 -13.52
C ALA A 108 -18.07 1.67 -14.18
N ASN A 109 -17.51 0.50 -14.49
CA ASN A 109 -18.19 -0.55 -15.26
C ASN A 109 -18.22 -1.93 -14.57
N GLY A 110 -17.58 -2.04 -13.41
CA GLY A 110 -17.48 -3.26 -12.63
C GLY A 110 -18.70 -3.57 -11.79
N ALA A 111 -18.67 -4.75 -11.18
CA ALA A 111 -19.75 -5.29 -10.38
C ALA A 111 -19.25 -6.19 -9.25
N LEU A 112 -20.07 -6.34 -8.22
CA LEU A 112 -20.02 -7.49 -7.32
C LEU A 112 -20.76 -8.64 -7.99
N GLU A 113 -20.07 -9.75 -8.25
CA GLU A 113 -20.61 -10.95 -8.87
C GLU A 113 -20.48 -12.16 -7.95
N PHE A 114 -21.51 -13.01 -7.94
CA PHE A 114 -21.55 -14.26 -7.21
C PHE A 114 -22.71 -15.13 -7.70
N ASN A 115 -22.69 -16.40 -7.33
CA ASN A 115 -23.83 -17.31 -7.48
C ASN A 115 -24.54 -17.46 -6.14
N ILE A 116 -25.88 -17.50 -6.16
CA ILE A 116 -26.69 -17.70 -4.96
C ILE A 116 -27.77 -18.76 -5.21
N ARG A 117 -28.10 -19.53 -4.18
CA ARG A 117 -29.31 -20.37 -4.08
C ARG A 117 -29.77 -20.42 -2.63
N GLY A 118 -31.04 -20.70 -2.37
CA GLY A 118 -31.55 -20.81 -1.01
C GLY A 118 -33.06 -20.79 -0.90
N ASP A 119 -33.55 -20.74 0.33
CA ASP A 119 -34.98 -20.76 0.59
C ASP A 119 -35.66 -19.47 0.09
N ALA A 120 -36.69 -19.62 -0.75
CA ALA A 120 -37.35 -18.51 -1.44
C ALA A 120 -38.09 -17.51 -0.51
N ASN A 121 -38.24 -17.82 0.78
CA ASN A 121 -38.85 -16.93 1.77
C ASN A 121 -37.89 -15.82 2.24
N ILE A 122 -36.60 -15.88 1.89
CA ILE A 122 -35.59 -14.85 2.18
C ILE A 122 -35.72 -13.69 1.16
N ASP A 123 -36.60 -12.74 1.46
CA ASP A 123 -37.12 -11.74 0.52
C ASP A 123 -36.55 -10.31 0.69
N ASN A 124 -35.62 -10.08 1.61
CA ASN A 124 -35.07 -8.74 1.88
C ASN A 124 -33.58 -8.75 2.32
N LEU A 125 -32.70 -9.32 1.50
CA LEU A 125 -31.26 -9.34 1.78
C LEU A 125 -30.63 -7.99 1.43
N GLY A 126 -30.07 -7.32 2.43
CA GLY A 126 -29.24 -6.14 2.25
C GLY A 126 -27.79 -6.54 2.02
N ILE A 127 -27.15 -5.97 1.01
CA ILE A 127 -25.71 -6.06 0.78
C ILE A 127 -25.12 -4.66 0.94
N ASN A 128 -24.06 -4.53 1.71
CA ASN A 128 -23.37 -3.27 1.96
C ASN A 128 -21.85 -3.45 1.83
N LEU A 129 -21.16 -2.42 1.36
CA LEU A 129 -19.70 -2.35 1.35
C LEU A 129 -19.27 -1.31 2.38
N ARG A 130 -18.22 -1.59 3.14
CA ARG A 130 -17.68 -0.66 4.14
C ARG A 130 -16.22 -0.37 3.87
N ASP A 131 -15.82 0.88 4.05
CA ASP A 131 -14.42 1.29 3.95
C ASP A 131 -13.73 1.35 5.33
N HIS A 132 -12.41 1.53 5.33
CA HIS A 132 -11.64 1.77 6.56
C HIS A 132 -10.53 2.81 6.32
N VAL A 133 -10.75 4.05 6.77
CA VAL A 133 -9.84 5.18 6.55
C VAL A 133 -9.36 5.75 7.88
N ASN A 134 -8.15 5.37 8.27
CA ASN A 134 -7.54 5.75 9.56
C ASN A 134 -7.37 7.27 9.76
N SER A 135 -7.35 8.05 8.69
CA SER A 135 -7.18 9.51 8.75
C SER A 135 -8.49 10.28 8.95
N ARG A 136 -9.66 9.63 8.95
CA ARG A 136 -10.96 10.27 9.18
C ARG A 136 -11.38 10.20 10.65
N ASP A 137 -12.16 11.17 11.09
CA ASP A 137 -12.80 11.14 12.43
C ASP A 137 -13.72 9.93 12.59
N THR A 138 -14.47 9.60 11.52
CA THR A 138 -15.23 8.35 11.41
C THR A 138 -14.44 7.41 10.52
N VAL A 139 -13.80 6.43 11.16
CA VAL A 139 -12.85 5.52 10.49
C VAL A 139 -13.55 4.69 9.42
N GLU A 140 -14.72 4.15 9.73
CA GLU A 140 -15.49 3.28 8.83
C GLU A 140 -16.79 3.94 8.40
N LEU A 141 -17.03 3.98 7.09
CA LEU A 141 -18.27 4.42 6.46
C LEU A 141 -18.83 3.31 5.58
N ASP A 142 -20.13 3.12 5.69
CA ASP A 142 -20.89 2.23 4.82
C ASP A 142 -21.20 2.95 3.50
N ALA A 143 -21.05 2.25 2.39
CA ALA A 143 -21.62 2.60 1.10
C ALA A 143 -23.16 2.49 1.16
N ASN A 144 -23.85 2.75 0.05
CA ASN A 144 -25.29 2.49 -0.01
C ASN A 144 -25.58 1.00 0.16
N THR A 145 -26.61 0.67 0.94
CA THR A 145 -27.12 -0.69 1.04
C THR A 145 -27.96 -1.03 -0.18
N VAL A 146 -27.56 -2.08 -0.89
CA VAL A 146 -28.29 -2.64 -2.03
C VAL A 146 -29.24 -3.73 -1.55
N ASN A 147 -30.50 -3.67 -1.97
CA ASN A 147 -31.46 -4.75 -1.74
C ASN A 147 -31.36 -5.78 -2.87
N LEU A 148 -30.98 -7.01 -2.52
CA LEU A 148 -30.75 -8.09 -3.46
C LEU A 148 -32.00 -8.46 -4.30
N ALA A 149 -33.20 -8.22 -3.77
CA ALA A 149 -34.46 -8.48 -4.47
C ALA A 149 -34.62 -7.67 -5.78
N GLN A 150 -33.81 -6.62 -5.97
CA GLN A 150 -33.75 -5.86 -7.23
C GLN A 150 -33.04 -6.61 -8.36
N TYR A 151 -32.19 -7.58 -8.03
CA TYR A 151 -31.32 -8.30 -8.99
C TYR A 151 -31.72 -9.75 -9.18
N VAL A 152 -32.26 -10.39 -8.14
CA VAL A 152 -32.63 -11.81 -8.18
C VAL A 152 -33.82 -12.10 -7.28
N SER A 153 -34.69 -13.01 -7.72
CA SER A 153 -35.69 -13.64 -6.85
C SER A 153 -35.14 -15.00 -6.43
N LEU A 154 -34.87 -15.16 -5.13
CA LEU A 154 -34.20 -16.33 -4.60
C LEU A 154 -35.03 -17.61 -4.82
N SER A 155 -34.33 -18.70 -5.17
CA SER A 155 -34.90 -20.03 -5.35
C SER A 155 -33.91 -21.09 -4.91
N ASP A 156 -34.36 -22.34 -4.87
CA ASP A 156 -33.53 -23.50 -4.55
C ASP A 156 -32.54 -23.86 -5.67
N GLU A 157 -32.63 -23.22 -6.84
CA GLU A 157 -31.69 -23.37 -7.96
C GLU A 157 -30.57 -22.31 -7.91
N TRP A 158 -29.40 -22.64 -8.47
CA TRP A 158 -28.30 -21.70 -8.60
C TRP A 158 -28.62 -20.56 -9.58
N GLN A 159 -28.43 -19.32 -9.13
CA GLN A 159 -28.66 -18.11 -9.89
C GLN A 159 -27.43 -17.21 -9.83
N ALA A 160 -26.95 -16.77 -10.99
CA ALA A 160 -25.89 -15.78 -11.07
C ALA A 160 -26.45 -14.39 -10.73
N VAL A 161 -25.73 -13.65 -9.90
CA VAL A 161 -26.03 -12.29 -9.48
C VAL A 161 -24.91 -11.38 -9.96
N ARG A 162 -25.31 -10.21 -10.48
CA ARG A 162 -24.40 -9.13 -10.86
C ARG A 162 -24.96 -7.81 -10.37
N ILE A 163 -24.29 -7.20 -9.40
CA ILE A 163 -24.68 -5.89 -8.84
C ILE A 163 -23.64 -4.85 -9.29
N PRO A 164 -24.00 -3.90 -10.16
CA PRO A 164 -23.10 -2.81 -10.55
C PRO A 164 -22.52 -2.08 -9.33
N LEU A 165 -21.22 -1.77 -9.37
CA LEU A 165 -20.58 -1.07 -8.25
C LEU A 165 -21.13 0.34 -8.02
N GLN A 166 -21.65 0.98 -9.08
CA GLN A 166 -22.31 2.28 -8.98
C GLN A 166 -23.50 2.29 -8.02
N ASP A 167 -24.19 1.16 -7.84
CA ASP A 167 -25.34 1.08 -6.95
C ASP A 167 -24.94 1.15 -5.47
N PHE A 168 -23.68 0.85 -5.15
CA PHE A 168 -23.11 1.05 -3.82
C PHE A 168 -22.58 2.46 -3.62
N VAL A 169 -21.85 3.01 -4.60
CA VAL A 169 -21.00 4.20 -4.37
C VAL A 169 -21.62 5.55 -4.75
N THR A 170 -22.77 5.57 -5.44
CA THR A 170 -23.40 6.82 -5.89
C THR A 170 -23.81 7.69 -4.70
N GLU A 171 -23.42 8.97 -4.70
CA GLU A 171 -23.77 9.94 -3.63
C GLU A 171 -23.35 9.48 -2.21
N SER A 172 -22.24 8.75 -2.10
CA SER A 172 -21.70 8.24 -0.83
C SER A 172 -20.35 8.90 -0.48
N ASP A 173 -20.07 9.04 0.82
CA ASP A 173 -18.76 9.44 1.36
C ASP A 173 -17.78 8.26 1.50
N PHE A 174 -18.20 7.06 1.06
CA PHE A 174 -17.39 5.85 0.98
C PHE A 174 -16.16 6.06 0.09
N GLU A 175 -14.98 5.65 0.59
CA GLU A 175 -13.71 5.70 -0.12
C GLU A 175 -13.41 4.34 -0.78
N PRO A 176 -13.63 4.18 -2.10
CA PRO A 176 -13.43 2.92 -2.80
C PRO A 176 -11.99 2.43 -2.79
N ARG A 177 -10.99 3.28 -2.49
CA ARG A 177 -9.59 2.86 -2.29
C ARG A 177 -9.37 2.00 -1.05
N GLN A 178 -10.30 2.08 -0.11
CA GLN A 178 -10.16 1.54 1.23
C GLN A 178 -11.33 0.60 1.53
N MET A 179 -11.90 -0.05 0.51
CA MET A 179 -12.99 -0.99 0.70
C MET A 179 -12.50 -2.16 1.55
N PHE A 180 -13.07 -2.33 2.73
CA PHE A 180 -12.56 -3.19 3.79
C PHE A 180 -13.36 -4.48 3.94
N LEU A 181 -14.69 -4.40 3.87
CA LEU A 181 -15.55 -5.58 4.05
C LEU A 181 -16.88 -5.47 3.29
N ILE A 182 -17.47 -6.64 3.01
CA ILE A 182 -18.84 -6.82 2.54
C ILE A 182 -19.70 -7.29 3.71
N SER A 183 -20.84 -6.66 3.91
CA SER A 183 -21.88 -7.12 4.85
C SER A 183 -23.10 -7.63 4.07
N ILE A 184 -23.54 -8.85 4.36
CA ILE A 184 -24.81 -9.42 3.91
C ILE A 184 -25.69 -9.59 5.13
N ASN A 185 -26.84 -8.93 5.15
CA ASN A 185 -27.67 -8.79 6.34
C ASN A 185 -29.17 -8.84 6.04
N ASN A 186 -29.94 -9.07 7.09
CA ASN A 186 -31.40 -8.97 7.10
C ASN A 186 -31.86 -8.43 8.45
N ALA A 187 -32.81 -7.49 8.44
CA ALA A 187 -33.38 -6.88 9.63
C ALA A 187 -34.75 -7.49 10.04
N GLY A 188 -34.99 -8.75 9.67
CA GLY A 188 -36.22 -9.47 9.98
C GLY A 188 -35.98 -10.94 10.37
N ASP A 189 -37.07 -11.65 10.63
CA ASP A 189 -37.08 -12.99 11.23
C ASP A 189 -37.02 -14.13 10.22
N VAL A 190 -36.41 -13.87 9.07
CA VAL A 190 -36.46 -14.85 8.00
C VAL A 190 -35.53 -16.00 8.31
N LEU A 191 -36.15 -17.16 8.55
CA LEU A 191 -35.46 -18.43 8.73
C LEU A 191 -35.23 -19.09 7.37
N GLY A 192 -34.14 -19.82 7.27
CA GLY A 192 -33.82 -20.58 6.07
C GLY A 192 -32.34 -20.72 5.85
N THR A 193 -31.99 -21.40 4.78
CA THR A 193 -30.61 -21.58 4.34
C THR A 193 -30.41 -20.96 2.97
N LEU A 194 -29.29 -20.27 2.80
CA LEU A 194 -28.81 -19.83 1.51
C LEU A 194 -27.32 -20.12 1.38
N TRP A 195 -26.88 -20.29 0.12
CA TRP A 195 -25.50 -20.57 -0.24
C TRP A 195 -25.01 -19.52 -1.22
N ILE A 196 -23.79 -19.03 -0.99
CA ILE A 196 -23.09 -18.10 -1.88
C ILE A 196 -21.83 -18.78 -2.41
N ASN A 197 -21.62 -18.70 -3.72
CA ASN A 197 -20.47 -19.29 -4.39
C ASN A 197 -19.78 -18.24 -5.27
N ASN A 198 -18.44 -18.27 -5.27
CA ASN A 198 -17.59 -17.43 -6.13
C ASN A 198 -17.89 -15.91 -6.06
N LEU A 199 -17.85 -15.36 -4.84
CA LEU A 199 -18.06 -13.94 -4.55
C LEU A 199 -16.81 -13.14 -4.90
N ARG A 200 -16.94 -12.16 -5.80
CA ARG A 200 -15.80 -11.38 -6.31
C ARG A 200 -16.23 -10.05 -6.91
N PHE A 201 -15.29 -9.11 -6.98
CA PHE A 201 -15.43 -7.93 -7.83
C PHE A 201 -14.85 -8.21 -9.21
N THR A 202 -15.59 -7.84 -10.25
CA THR A 202 -15.19 -7.99 -11.65
C THR A 202 -15.31 -6.65 -12.37
N SER A 203 -14.57 -6.46 -13.45
CA SER A 203 -14.79 -5.34 -14.38
C SER A 203 -14.44 -5.76 -15.80
N PRO A 204 -15.23 -5.38 -16.82
CA PRO A 204 -14.87 -5.62 -18.22
C PRO A 204 -13.77 -4.67 -18.72
N ASP A 205 -13.38 -3.68 -17.90
CA ASP A 205 -12.36 -2.70 -18.28
C ASP A 205 -10.98 -3.36 -18.38
N ALA A 206 -10.13 -2.81 -19.25
CA ALA A 206 -8.75 -3.24 -19.37
C ALA A 206 -7.93 -2.79 -18.15
N GLU A 207 -6.95 -3.61 -17.76
CA GLU A 207 -5.95 -3.25 -16.77
C GLU A 207 -5.20 -1.97 -17.22
N PRO A 208 -5.14 -0.92 -16.37
CA PRO A 208 -4.46 0.31 -16.74
C PRO A 208 -2.95 0.08 -16.96
N GLN A 209 -2.44 0.48 -18.13
CA GLN A 209 -1.01 0.41 -18.43
C GLN A 209 -0.27 1.56 -17.74
N ALA A 210 0.74 1.23 -16.93
CA ALA A 210 1.70 2.22 -16.42
C ALA A 210 2.64 2.68 -17.55
N ALA A 211 3.22 3.88 -17.43
CA ALA A 211 4.16 4.44 -18.42
C ALA A 211 5.22 3.41 -18.86
N ALA A 212 5.41 3.22 -20.16
CA ALA A 212 6.21 2.12 -20.69
C ALA A 212 7.68 2.17 -20.24
N ILE A 213 8.25 3.37 -20.09
CA ILE A 213 9.69 3.57 -19.86
C ILE A 213 9.97 3.80 -18.36
N LYS A 214 10.63 2.83 -17.73
CA LYS A 214 11.01 2.83 -16.31
C LYS A 214 12.51 3.09 -16.20
N VAL A 215 12.87 4.20 -15.57
CA VAL A 215 14.27 4.62 -15.30
C VAL A 215 14.50 4.73 -13.80
N ASN A 216 15.76 4.64 -13.36
CA ASN A 216 16.13 5.17 -12.05
C ASN A 216 15.91 6.70 -12.07
N GLN A 217 14.89 7.16 -11.33
CA GLN A 217 14.47 8.56 -11.35
C GLN A 217 15.44 9.49 -10.61
N VAL A 218 16.36 8.94 -9.80
CA VAL A 218 17.47 9.71 -9.23
C VAL A 218 18.56 9.88 -10.29
N GLY A 219 19.00 8.76 -10.87
CA GLY A 219 19.95 8.74 -11.98
C GLY A 219 20.94 7.60 -11.94
N TYR A 220 22.08 7.79 -12.62
CA TYR A 220 23.13 6.79 -12.77
C TYR A 220 24.54 7.39 -12.61
N PRO A 221 25.46 6.73 -11.90
CA PRO A 221 26.88 7.06 -11.96
C PRO A 221 27.43 6.94 -13.39
N ALA A 222 28.33 7.85 -13.78
CA ALA A 222 28.86 7.91 -15.16
C ALA A 222 29.57 6.62 -15.59
N ASP A 223 30.18 5.89 -14.66
CA ASP A 223 30.96 4.67 -14.86
C ASP A 223 30.23 3.37 -14.45
N ALA A 224 28.94 3.47 -14.10
CA ALA A 224 28.11 2.33 -13.73
C ALA A 224 27.24 1.82 -14.90
N GLU A 225 26.59 0.68 -14.67
CA GLU A 225 25.51 0.17 -15.51
C GLU A 225 24.33 1.16 -15.54
N LYS A 226 23.75 1.37 -16.72
CA LYS A 226 22.64 2.31 -16.96
C LYS A 226 21.62 1.65 -17.86
N VAL A 227 20.55 1.16 -17.25
CA VAL A 227 19.53 0.39 -17.96
C VAL A 227 18.15 0.94 -17.59
N ALA A 228 17.37 1.30 -18.62
CA ALA A 228 15.93 1.48 -18.46
C ALA A 228 15.21 0.18 -18.78
N ARG A 229 14.13 -0.11 -18.06
CA ARG A 229 13.18 -1.18 -18.40
C ARG A 229 12.05 -0.58 -19.21
N VAL A 230 11.71 -1.23 -20.30
CA VAL A 230 10.54 -0.88 -21.12
C VAL A 230 9.58 -2.03 -20.98
N SER A 231 8.33 -1.77 -20.65
CA SER A 231 7.35 -2.84 -20.52
C SER A 231 5.93 -2.41 -20.86
N SER A 232 5.16 -3.37 -21.34
CA SER A 232 3.76 -3.22 -21.73
C SER A 232 3.06 -4.58 -21.69
N PHE A 233 1.75 -4.57 -21.44
CA PHE A 233 0.94 -5.79 -21.49
C PHE A 233 0.85 -6.42 -22.88
N THR A 234 0.93 -5.59 -23.92
CA THR A 234 0.97 -6.02 -25.32
C THR A 234 2.40 -5.94 -25.86
N PRO A 235 2.74 -6.73 -26.91
CA PRO A 235 4.07 -6.70 -27.52
C PRO A 235 4.23 -5.46 -28.44
N ASP A 236 4.06 -4.26 -27.89
CA ASP A 236 4.09 -3.00 -28.64
C ASP A 236 5.50 -2.60 -29.08
N PHE A 237 6.51 -3.15 -28.40
CA PHE A 237 7.90 -2.91 -28.70
C PHE A 237 8.55 -4.12 -29.36
N SER A 238 9.55 -3.88 -30.18
CA SER A 238 10.29 -4.94 -30.89
C SER A 238 11.72 -5.07 -30.38
N ASP A 239 12.23 -6.30 -30.37
CA ASP A 239 13.67 -6.54 -30.26
C ASP A 239 14.41 -5.83 -31.40
N GLY A 240 15.45 -5.05 -31.08
CA GLY A 240 16.16 -4.20 -32.04
C GLY A 240 15.51 -2.83 -32.30
N GLN A 241 14.38 -2.49 -31.69
CA GLN A 241 13.75 -1.18 -31.85
C GLN A 241 14.65 -0.07 -31.27
N ALA A 242 14.78 1.05 -31.98
CA ALA A 242 15.62 2.15 -31.53
C ALA A 242 15.02 2.87 -30.31
N PHE A 243 15.90 3.24 -29.38
CA PHE A 243 15.62 4.20 -28.32
C PHE A 243 16.65 5.33 -28.35
N PHE A 244 16.28 6.48 -27.81
CA PHE A 244 17.13 7.67 -27.81
C PHE A 244 17.24 8.25 -26.40
N VAL A 245 18.44 8.66 -26.00
CA VAL A 245 18.65 9.51 -24.83
C VAL A 245 18.83 10.94 -25.31
N LEU A 246 18.06 11.85 -24.74
CA LEU A 246 18.06 13.27 -25.09
C LEU A 246 18.53 14.11 -23.92
N ASP A 247 19.34 15.13 -24.22
CA ASP A 247 19.73 16.15 -23.26
C ASP A 247 18.51 16.99 -22.86
N ALA A 248 18.22 17.06 -21.56
CA ALA A 248 16.99 17.66 -21.05
C ALA A 248 16.93 19.19 -21.26
N MET A 249 18.07 19.85 -21.48
CA MET A 249 18.15 21.30 -21.68
C MET A 249 18.00 21.69 -23.15
N THR A 250 18.60 20.93 -24.05
CA THR A 250 18.70 21.25 -25.48
C THR A 250 17.72 20.46 -26.34
N GLY A 251 17.23 19.32 -25.85
CA GLY A 251 16.43 18.37 -26.62
C GLY A 251 17.24 17.64 -27.70
N ALA A 252 18.57 17.71 -27.66
CA ALA A 252 19.42 17.03 -28.62
C ALA A 252 19.53 15.54 -28.28
N VAL A 253 19.43 14.67 -29.28
CA VAL A 253 19.76 13.25 -29.14
C VAL A 253 21.27 13.14 -28.90
N VAL A 254 21.65 12.59 -27.75
CA VAL A 254 23.05 12.42 -27.32
C VAL A 254 23.48 10.96 -27.33
N TYR A 255 22.53 10.02 -27.36
CA TYR A 255 22.79 8.60 -27.48
C TYR A 255 21.66 7.92 -28.26
N THR A 256 22.00 6.87 -28.99
CA THR A 256 21.06 6.00 -29.70
C THR A 256 21.45 4.56 -29.40
N GLY A 257 20.47 3.76 -28.98
CA GLY A 257 20.65 2.33 -28.75
C GLY A 257 19.46 1.55 -29.29
N GLU A 258 19.49 0.24 -29.08
CA GLU A 258 18.42 -0.68 -29.50
C GLU A 258 17.88 -1.42 -28.27
N LEU A 259 16.56 -1.62 -28.23
CA LEU A 259 15.92 -2.44 -27.22
C LEU A 259 16.34 -3.90 -27.37
N ALA A 260 16.61 -4.57 -26.26
CA ALA A 260 16.77 -6.01 -26.22
C ALA A 260 15.65 -6.66 -25.41
N LEU A 261 15.01 -7.69 -25.95
CA LEU A 261 13.98 -8.43 -25.21
C LEU A 261 14.60 -9.11 -23.98
N VAL A 262 14.00 -8.86 -22.80
CA VAL A 262 14.37 -9.48 -21.53
C VAL A 262 13.48 -10.69 -21.26
N THR A 263 12.16 -10.49 -21.34
CA THR A 263 11.18 -11.57 -21.23
C THR A 263 9.94 -11.24 -22.05
N ASP A 264 9.39 -12.27 -22.70
CA ASP A 264 8.14 -12.17 -23.46
C ASP A 264 6.89 -12.29 -22.56
N LEU A 265 7.07 -12.69 -21.30
CA LEU A 265 6.01 -12.62 -20.29
C LEU A 265 6.66 -12.67 -18.91
N ASP A 266 6.66 -11.54 -18.22
CA ASP A 266 7.02 -11.49 -16.80
C ASP A 266 5.82 -11.95 -15.97
N THR A 267 5.95 -13.05 -15.23
CA THR A 267 4.80 -13.63 -14.51
C THR A 267 4.37 -12.82 -13.28
N ALA A 268 5.19 -11.88 -12.82
CA ALA A 268 4.86 -11.03 -11.67
C ALA A 268 4.01 -9.83 -12.09
N SER A 269 4.40 -9.16 -13.18
CA SER A 269 3.71 -7.99 -13.73
C SER A 269 2.67 -8.34 -14.80
N GLY A 270 2.82 -9.46 -15.50
CA GLY A 270 2.03 -9.81 -16.68
C GLY A 270 2.47 -9.09 -17.96
N GLU A 271 3.60 -8.37 -17.92
CA GLU A 271 4.07 -7.55 -19.05
C GLU A 271 5.16 -8.25 -19.88
N HIS A 272 5.27 -7.87 -21.14
CA HIS A 272 6.47 -8.06 -21.95
C HIS A 272 7.51 -7.03 -21.50
N VAL A 273 8.79 -7.41 -21.40
CA VAL A 273 9.84 -6.53 -20.87
C VAL A 273 11.06 -6.51 -21.79
N TRP A 274 11.54 -5.30 -22.08
CA TRP A 274 12.78 -5.02 -22.80
C TRP A 274 13.75 -4.19 -21.95
N SER A 275 15.02 -4.20 -22.35
CA SER A 275 16.08 -3.37 -21.81
C SER A 275 16.53 -2.33 -22.82
N ALA A 276 16.62 -1.07 -22.38
CA ALA A 276 17.36 -0.03 -23.06
C ALA A 276 18.66 0.22 -22.27
N ASP A 277 19.76 -0.38 -22.70
CA ASP A 277 21.07 -0.26 -22.08
C ASP A 277 21.87 0.85 -22.75
N PHE A 278 22.24 1.86 -21.96
CA PHE A 278 23.07 3.00 -22.38
C PHE A 278 24.29 3.15 -21.47
N SER A 279 24.80 2.04 -20.92
CA SER A 279 25.92 2.01 -19.99
C SER A 279 27.20 2.65 -20.55
N ASP A 280 27.43 2.54 -21.86
CA ASP A 280 28.59 3.14 -22.54
C ASP A 280 28.50 4.67 -22.67
N PHE A 281 27.35 5.28 -22.35
CA PHE A 281 27.18 6.72 -22.32
C PHE A 281 27.54 7.29 -20.94
N ALA A 282 28.63 8.04 -20.87
CA ALA A 282 29.20 8.56 -19.61
C ALA A 282 29.21 10.10 -19.51
N THR A 283 28.59 10.80 -20.46
CA THR A 283 28.57 12.27 -20.41
C THR A 283 27.67 12.71 -19.25
N GLU A 284 28.20 13.56 -18.36
CA GLU A 284 27.44 14.06 -17.23
C GLU A 284 26.38 15.08 -17.67
N GLY A 285 25.19 14.99 -17.07
CA GLY A 285 24.08 15.87 -17.40
C GLY A 285 22.74 15.36 -16.90
N THR A 286 21.67 16.03 -17.33
CA THR A 286 20.29 15.62 -17.09
C THR A 286 19.67 15.20 -18.40
N TYR A 287 19.01 14.05 -18.41
CA TYR A 287 18.53 13.40 -19.63
C TYR A 287 17.12 12.85 -19.46
N PHE A 288 16.49 12.49 -20.57
CA PHE A 288 15.31 11.63 -20.62
C PHE A 288 15.41 10.71 -21.84
N LEU A 289 14.61 9.64 -21.84
CA LEU A 289 14.63 8.60 -22.86
C LEU A 289 13.31 8.64 -23.65
N THR A 290 13.40 8.44 -24.96
CA THR A 290 12.23 8.32 -25.85
C THR A 290 12.31 7.07 -26.71
N ILE A 291 11.16 6.44 -26.93
CA ILE A 291 10.96 5.30 -27.82
C ILE A 291 9.74 5.61 -28.66
N GLU A 292 9.78 5.32 -29.96
CA GLU A 292 8.60 5.48 -30.82
C GLU A 292 7.45 4.62 -30.29
N GLY A 293 6.28 5.22 -30.11
CA GLY A 293 5.10 4.54 -29.53
C GLY A 293 4.99 4.61 -28.01
N ALA A 294 5.93 5.27 -27.31
CA ALA A 294 5.88 5.50 -25.87
C ALA A 294 5.94 6.98 -25.50
N ASP A 295 5.37 7.34 -24.35
CA ASP A 295 5.62 8.63 -23.71
C ASP A 295 7.08 8.74 -23.25
N GLU A 296 7.57 9.98 -23.12
CA GLU A 296 8.92 10.26 -22.61
C GLU A 296 9.11 9.72 -21.19
N SER A 297 10.32 9.25 -20.87
CA SER A 297 10.65 8.92 -19.49
C SER A 297 10.64 10.15 -18.58
N PRO A 298 10.52 9.96 -17.25
CA PRO A 298 10.99 10.93 -16.28
C PRO A 298 12.44 11.32 -16.56
N ARG A 299 12.82 12.52 -16.13
CA ARG A 299 14.19 13.00 -16.29
C ARG A 299 15.06 12.35 -15.22
N PHE A 300 16.32 12.11 -15.55
CA PHE A 300 17.29 11.48 -14.66
C PHE A 300 18.68 12.10 -14.86
N ARG A 301 19.54 12.01 -13.83
CA ARG A 301 20.92 12.51 -13.90
C ARG A 301 21.90 11.40 -14.31
N ILE A 302 22.92 11.75 -15.07
CA ILE A 302 24.15 10.94 -15.18
C ILE A 302 25.29 11.78 -14.63
N GLY A 303 26.13 11.20 -13.76
CA GLY A 303 27.35 11.85 -13.28
C GLY A 303 27.85 11.35 -11.94
N ALA A 304 28.89 11.97 -11.43
CA ALA A 304 29.37 11.71 -10.06
C ALA A 304 28.36 12.20 -9.01
N GLY A 305 28.31 11.50 -7.87
CA GLY A 305 27.54 11.91 -6.69
C GLY A 305 26.02 11.90 -6.87
N VAL A 306 25.49 11.10 -7.80
CA VAL A 306 24.04 11.05 -8.09
C VAL A 306 23.21 10.61 -6.88
N TYR A 307 23.79 9.81 -5.97
CA TYR A 307 23.10 9.32 -4.78
C TYR A 307 23.42 10.10 -3.51
N ASP A 308 24.21 11.17 -3.58
CA ASP A 308 24.67 11.90 -2.39
C ASP A 308 23.48 12.50 -1.61
N ASP A 309 22.56 13.15 -2.32
CA ASP A 309 21.34 13.72 -1.72
C ASP A 309 20.40 12.62 -1.20
N LEU A 310 20.27 11.51 -1.94
CA LEU A 310 19.46 10.36 -1.50
C LEU A 310 20.01 9.76 -0.20
N LEU A 311 21.33 9.64 -0.08
CA LEU A 311 21.97 9.15 1.13
C LEU A 311 21.66 10.06 2.33
N VAL A 312 21.72 11.39 2.13
CA VAL A 312 21.33 12.37 3.15
C VAL A 312 19.86 12.21 3.54
N ASP A 313 18.95 12.08 2.59
CA ASP A 313 17.52 11.90 2.86
C ASP A 313 17.24 10.61 3.65
N VAL A 314 17.88 9.50 3.28
CA VAL A 314 17.78 8.20 3.99
C VAL A 314 18.32 8.31 5.42
N MET A 315 19.44 9.01 5.64
CA MET A 315 19.95 9.20 7.01
C MET A 315 19.03 10.10 7.84
N ARG A 316 18.47 11.14 7.23
CA ARG A 316 17.56 12.08 7.90
C ARG A 316 16.25 11.44 8.33
N TYR A 317 15.83 10.35 7.69
CA TYR A 317 14.68 9.56 8.14
C TYR A 317 14.80 9.19 9.63
N TYR A 318 15.96 8.72 10.09
CA TYR A 318 16.18 8.33 11.49
C TYR A 318 15.99 9.50 12.45
N TYR A 319 16.53 10.68 12.11
CA TYR A 319 16.30 11.90 12.89
C TYR A 319 14.81 12.24 13.01
N LEU A 320 14.08 12.15 11.89
CA LEU A 320 12.64 12.47 11.84
C LEU A 320 11.79 11.44 12.62
N GLN A 321 12.30 10.22 12.79
CA GLN A 321 11.68 9.19 13.61
C GLN A 321 12.03 9.26 15.11
N ARG A 322 12.94 10.14 15.56
CA ARG A 322 13.35 10.19 16.98
C ARG A 322 12.18 10.47 17.94
N GLN A 323 11.95 9.59 18.91
CA GLN A 323 10.97 9.75 19.98
C GLN A 323 11.57 10.45 21.20
N GLY A 324 10.75 11.11 22.02
CA GLY A 324 11.18 11.63 23.32
C GLY A 324 11.92 12.98 23.26
N ILE A 325 11.99 13.57 22.06
CA ILE A 325 12.58 14.89 21.81
C ILE A 325 11.63 15.75 20.96
N GLU A 326 11.78 17.07 21.08
CA GLU A 326 11.23 18.02 20.12
C GLU A 326 12.05 17.94 18.81
N LEU A 327 11.35 17.83 17.68
CA LEU A 327 11.99 18.01 16.38
C LEU A 327 11.95 19.48 16.01
N ALA A 328 13.01 20.21 16.38
CA ALA A 328 13.10 21.65 16.15
C ALA A 328 13.12 21.97 14.64
N SER A 329 12.44 23.05 14.26
CA SER A 329 12.34 23.47 12.85
C SER A 329 13.67 23.74 12.15
N GLU A 330 14.74 24.02 12.90
CA GLU A 330 16.09 24.21 12.35
C GLU A 330 16.68 22.92 11.75
N TYR A 331 16.31 21.75 12.28
CA TYR A 331 16.76 20.45 11.79
C TYR A 331 15.67 19.73 10.99
N ALA A 332 14.39 19.85 11.39
CA ALA A 332 13.28 19.10 10.80
C ALA A 332 12.52 19.85 9.70
N GLY A 333 12.74 21.16 9.55
CA GLY A 333 12.03 21.98 8.58
C GLY A 333 10.50 21.87 8.71
N PRO A 334 9.77 21.49 7.63
CA PRO A 334 8.30 21.37 7.67
C PRO A 334 7.81 20.20 8.53
N PHE A 335 8.68 19.26 8.91
CA PHE A 335 8.35 18.11 9.74
C PHE A 335 8.56 18.37 11.24
N ALA A 336 8.77 19.63 11.62
CA ALA A 336 8.93 20.01 13.01
C ALA A 336 7.71 19.60 13.85
N ARG A 337 7.98 19.08 15.05
CA ARG A 337 6.94 18.67 16.01
C ARG A 337 7.42 18.81 17.44
N GLY A 338 6.47 18.94 18.36
CA GLY A 338 6.75 18.89 19.80
C GLY A 338 7.23 17.52 20.26
N VAL A 339 7.49 17.41 21.56
CA VAL A 339 7.94 16.17 22.19
C VAL A 339 6.91 15.06 22.01
N GLY A 340 7.29 13.99 21.31
CA GLY A 340 6.45 12.82 21.12
C GLY A 340 6.56 11.84 22.29
N HIS A 341 5.43 11.37 22.80
CA HIS A 341 5.32 10.35 23.87
C HIS A 341 6.14 10.65 25.14
N PRO A 342 5.99 11.83 25.77
CA PRO A 342 6.77 12.19 26.97
C PRO A 342 6.54 11.26 28.18
N LEU A 343 5.43 10.52 28.19
CA LEU A 343 5.08 9.56 29.25
C LEU A 343 6.00 8.33 29.25
N ASP A 344 6.71 8.05 28.16
CA ASP A 344 7.65 6.93 28.09
C ASP A 344 8.82 7.08 29.07
N SER A 345 9.06 8.29 29.60
CA SER A 345 10.05 8.52 30.67
C SER A 345 9.71 7.81 31.99
N VAL A 346 8.47 7.34 32.14
CA VAL A 346 7.97 6.58 33.29
C VAL A 346 7.00 5.48 32.84
N ALA A 347 7.35 4.78 31.76
CA ALA A 347 6.53 3.73 31.17
C ALA A 347 6.20 2.61 32.18
N GLU A 348 4.95 2.17 32.20
CA GLU A 348 4.47 1.09 33.07
C GLU A 348 4.42 -0.24 32.30
N PHE A 349 4.77 -1.34 32.98
CA PHE A 349 4.69 -2.66 32.36
C PHE A 349 3.24 -3.11 32.21
N ARG A 350 2.87 -3.56 31.01
CA ARG A 350 1.55 -4.16 30.73
C ARG A 350 1.26 -5.41 31.59
N SER A 351 2.30 -6.08 32.08
CA SER A 351 2.19 -7.22 33.00
C SER A 351 1.63 -6.84 34.38
N GLY A 352 1.52 -5.54 34.68
CA GLY A 352 0.99 -5.04 35.96
C GLY A 352 2.01 -5.05 37.10
N ILE A 353 3.30 -5.25 36.80
CA ILE A 353 4.37 -5.05 37.79
C ILE A 353 4.37 -3.58 38.19
N ALA A 354 4.29 -3.30 39.50
CA ALA A 354 4.21 -1.96 40.08
C ALA A 354 5.58 -1.23 40.09
N SER A 355 6.22 -1.19 38.93
CA SER A 355 7.45 -0.46 38.63
C SER A 355 7.30 0.25 37.29
N SER A 356 7.90 1.43 37.17
CA SER A 356 8.05 2.12 35.89
C SER A 356 9.50 2.12 35.45
N GLN A 357 9.72 2.27 34.16
CA GLN A 357 11.03 2.34 33.53
C GLN A 357 11.08 3.56 32.59
N ASP A 358 12.23 4.23 32.55
CA ASP A 358 12.45 5.20 31.48
C ASP A 358 12.66 4.45 30.18
N ALA A 359 11.67 4.47 29.30
CA ALA A 359 11.71 3.92 27.96
C ALA A 359 11.75 5.04 26.90
N SER A 360 12.10 6.28 27.25
CA SER A 360 12.20 7.40 26.30
C SER A 360 13.42 7.33 25.38
N GLY A 361 13.33 7.95 24.20
CA GLY A 361 14.38 7.95 23.18
C GLY A 361 14.12 6.94 22.07
N GLY A 362 15.12 6.69 21.22
CA GLY A 362 15.02 5.75 20.11
C GLY A 362 14.14 6.26 18.96
N TRP A 363 13.83 5.40 18.02
CA TRP A 363 13.05 5.72 16.82
C TRP A 363 11.65 5.10 16.86
N TYR A 364 10.66 5.84 16.36
CA TYR A 364 9.40 5.24 15.92
C TYR A 364 9.68 4.26 14.77
N ASP A 365 9.11 3.07 14.85
CA ASP A 365 9.48 1.94 13.98
C ASP A 365 8.93 2.04 12.56
N ALA A 366 7.70 2.52 12.43
CA ALA A 366 7.06 2.65 11.13
C ALA A 366 6.17 3.90 11.08
N GLY A 367 5.00 3.77 10.45
CA GLY A 367 3.98 4.81 10.40
C GLY A 367 3.19 4.96 11.71
N ASP A 368 3.27 3.98 12.61
CA ASP A 368 2.80 4.10 13.99
C ASP A 368 3.91 4.64 14.92
N TYR A 369 3.60 4.79 16.20
CA TYR A 369 4.51 5.35 17.20
C TYR A 369 5.14 4.30 18.13
N GLY A 370 4.97 3.01 17.83
CA GLY A 370 5.64 1.92 18.52
C GLY A 370 7.16 1.94 18.31
N LYS A 371 7.86 1.31 19.24
CA LYS A 371 9.32 1.11 19.19
C LYS A 371 9.61 -0.35 19.54
N TYR A 372 10.40 -1.03 18.70
CA TYR A 372 10.59 -2.47 18.80
C TYR A 372 12.06 -2.82 18.76
N VAL A 373 12.57 -3.42 19.83
CA VAL A 373 14.00 -3.74 20.00
C VAL A 373 14.53 -4.57 18.82
N ASN A 374 13.75 -5.52 18.32
CA ASN A 374 14.14 -6.37 17.20
C ASN A 374 14.34 -5.59 15.89
N ALA A 375 13.47 -4.63 15.59
CA ALA A 375 13.56 -3.84 14.37
C ALA A 375 14.64 -2.75 14.48
N GLY A 376 14.69 -2.06 15.63
CA GLY A 376 15.76 -1.12 15.96
C GLY A 376 17.15 -1.75 15.92
N ALA A 377 17.31 -2.96 16.48
CA ALA A 377 18.58 -3.70 16.44
C ALA A 377 19.02 -4.04 15.01
N LEU A 378 18.10 -4.42 14.14
CA LEU A 378 18.39 -4.71 12.74
C LEU A 378 18.84 -3.45 12.01
N ALA A 379 18.10 -2.34 12.17
CA ALA A 379 18.47 -1.04 11.60
C ALA A 379 19.86 -0.59 12.07
N VAL A 380 20.14 -0.64 13.37
CA VAL A 380 21.46 -0.33 13.94
C VAL A 380 22.56 -1.20 13.33
N SER A 381 22.31 -2.51 13.18
CA SER A 381 23.28 -3.43 12.56
C SER A 381 23.60 -3.03 11.13
N ASP A 382 22.58 -2.73 10.32
CA ASP A 382 22.76 -2.35 8.91
C ASP A 382 23.50 -1.02 8.77
N LEU A 383 23.17 -0.01 9.58
CA LEU A 383 23.88 1.28 9.60
C LEU A 383 25.35 1.12 10.02
N LEU A 384 25.63 0.30 11.04
CA LEU A 384 27.00 0.02 11.46
C LEU A 384 27.80 -0.75 10.40
N TRP A 385 27.17 -1.68 9.67
CA TRP A 385 27.80 -2.35 8.53
C TRP A 385 28.07 -1.39 7.38
N ALA A 386 27.11 -0.52 7.05
CA ALA A 386 27.30 0.51 6.03
C ALA A 386 28.50 1.41 6.37
N TYR A 387 28.56 1.93 7.61
CA TYR A 387 29.70 2.71 8.09
C TYR A 387 31.02 1.94 7.99
N ARG A 388 31.01 0.66 8.41
CA ARG A 388 32.22 -0.16 8.42
C ARG A 388 32.74 -0.45 7.02
N MET A 389 31.85 -0.63 6.04
CA MET A 389 32.21 -0.95 4.67
C MET A 389 32.61 0.28 3.86
N PHE A 390 31.98 1.43 4.12
CA PHE A 390 32.13 2.66 3.34
C PHE A 390 32.31 3.89 4.25
N PRO A 391 33.28 3.90 5.18
CA PRO A 391 33.41 4.97 6.18
C PRO A 391 33.63 6.35 5.56
N GLU A 392 34.22 6.43 4.38
CA GLU A 392 34.44 7.68 3.64
C GLU A 392 33.16 8.34 3.13
N GLN A 393 32.04 7.60 3.07
CA GLN A 393 30.74 8.13 2.67
C GLN A 393 29.99 8.81 3.81
N PHE A 394 30.47 8.66 5.05
CA PHE A 394 29.80 9.14 6.25
C PHE A 394 30.68 10.14 6.98
N THR A 395 30.20 11.38 7.06
CA THR A 395 30.95 12.49 7.66
C THR A 395 30.16 13.19 8.74
N ASP A 396 30.86 13.93 9.59
CA ASP A 396 30.24 14.89 10.49
C ASP A 396 29.51 15.96 9.65
N SER A 397 28.35 16.42 10.15
CA SER A 397 27.53 17.51 9.61
C SER A 397 26.91 17.22 8.24
N GLN A 398 26.79 15.94 7.90
CA GLN A 398 26.21 15.45 6.65
C GLN A 398 24.68 15.53 6.63
N SER A 399 24.03 15.32 7.78
CA SER A 399 22.59 15.09 7.87
C SER A 399 21.82 16.23 8.54
N ASN A 400 22.50 17.27 9.03
CA ASN A 400 21.89 18.41 9.74
C ASN A 400 20.97 17.95 10.89
N ILE A 401 21.60 17.36 11.90
CA ILE A 401 20.98 16.88 13.14
C ILE A 401 21.56 17.65 14.34
N PRO A 402 20.95 17.59 15.54
CA PRO A 402 21.43 18.33 16.71
C PRO A 402 22.89 18.04 17.08
N GLU A 403 23.36 16.83 16.80
CA GLU A 403 24.72 16.39 17.08
C GLU A 403 25.75 16.83 16.02
N SER A 404 25.30 17.33 14.86
CA SER A 404 26.20 17.80 13.81
C SER A 404 27.21 18.84 14.35
N SER A 405 28.46 18.73 13.91
CA SER A 405 29.66 19.48 14.32
C SER A 405 30.30 19.03 15.64
N ASN A 406 30.01 17.80 16.10
CA ASN A 406 30.62 17.21 17.29
C ASN A 406 31.93 16.41 16.99
N GLY A 407 32.34 16.30 15.73
CA GLY A 407 33.50 15.52 15.28
C GLY A 407 33.22 14.02 15.04
N VAL A 408 31.97 13.59 15.09
CA VAL A 408 31.49 12.22 14.85
C VAL A 408 30.66 12.20 13.56
N PRO A 409 30.76 11.16 12.71
CA PRO A 409 29.85 11.00 11.59
C PRO A 409 28.39 10.97 12.05
N ASP A 410 27.53 11.79 11.44
CA ASP A 410 26.13 11.96 11.87
C ASP A 410 25.36 10.62 11.89
N LEU A 411 25.70 9.68 10.99
CA LEU A 411 25.16 8.32 10.99
C LEU A 411 25.39 7.60 12.32
N LEU A 412 26.57 7.77 12.94
CA LEU A 412 26.90 7.14 14.21
C LEU A 412 26.20 7.83 15.39
N ASP A 413 25.92 9.12 15.29
CA ASP A 413 25.09 9.81 16.27
C ASP A 413 23.64 9.31 16.24
N GLU A 414 23.08 9.06 15.05
CA GLU A 414 21.78 8.39 14.92
C GLU A 414 21.83 6.97 15.48
N VAL A 415 22.83 6.15 15.13
CA VAL A 415 22.97 4.79 15.71
C VAL A 415 23.04 4.85 17.24
N ARG A 416 23.77 5.82 17.78
CA ARG A 416 23.87 6.02 19.22
C ARG A 416 22.52 6.36 19.84
N TRP A 417 21.70 7.19 19.18
CA TRP A 417 20.36 7.53 19.66
C TRP A 417 19.49 6.29 19.93
N GLU A 418 19.49 5.34 18.99
CA GLU A 418 18.74 4.09 19.14
C GLU A 418 19.36 3.16 20.18
N LEU A 419 20.69 3.02 20.19
CA LEU A 419 21.38 2.21 21.19
C LEU A 419 21.17 2.72 22.61
N ASP A 420 21.16 4.05 22.82
CA ASP A 420 20.88 4.67 24.11
C ASP A 420 19.45 4.33 24.58
N TRP A 421 18.47 4.16 23.68
CA TRP A 421 17.15 3.64 24.03
C TRP A 421 17.15 2.14 24.30
N MET A 422 17.79 1.33 23.45
CA MET A 422 17.88 -0.12 23.64
C MET A 422 18.51 -0.47 25.00
N LEU A 423 19.56 0.24 25.42
CA LEU A 423 20.17 0.03 26.74
C LEU A 423 19.19 0.26 27.89
N LYS A 424 18.20 1.14 27.72
CA LYS A 424 17.13 1.33 28.70
C LYS A 424 16.10 0.21 28.68
N MET A 425 16.03 -0.60 27.63
CA MET A 425 15.10 -1.73 27.52
C MET A 425 15.69 -3.04 28.07
N GLN A 426 16.97 -3.06 28.43
CA GLN A 426 17.59 -4.25 29.02
C GLN A 426 17.14 -4.46 30.47
N ASP A 427 16.76 -5.69 30.80
CA ASP A 427 16.60 -6.12 32.18
C ASP A 427 17.97 -6.25 32.85
N ASP A 428 18.19 -5.48 33.93
CA ASP A 428 19.47 -5.40 34.65
C ASP A 428 19.99 -6.75 35.16
N THR A 429 19.10 -7.74 35.35
CA THR A 429 19.46 -9.04 35.93
C THR A 429 19.84 -10.06 34.86
N SER A 430 19.01 -10.19 33.82
CA SER A 430 19.14 -11.20 32.78
C SER A 430 19.90 -10.70 31.55
N GLY A 431 19.95 -9.38 31.33
CA GLY A 431 20.41 -8.77 30.08
C GLY A 431 19.48 -9.03 28.89
N GLY A 432 18.30 -9.60 29.13
CA GLY A 432 17.24 -9.76 28.13
C GLY A 432 16.51 -8.44 27.86
N PHE A 433 15.75 -8.39 26.77
CA PHE A 433 14.92 -7.26 26.37
C PHE A 433 13.44 -7.60 26.48
#